data_AF-A0A1J5PRZ5-F1
#
_entry.id   AF-A0A1J5PRZ5-F1
#
_cell.length_a   1.000
_cell.length_b   1.000
_cell.length_c   1.000
_cell.angle_alpha   90.00
_cell.angle_beta   90.00
_cell.angle_gamma   90.00
#
_symmetry.space_group_name_H-M   'P 1'
#
loop_
_entity.id
_entity.type
_entity.pdbx_description
1 polymer ?
#
loop_
_entity_poly.entity_id
_entity_poly.type
_entity_poly.pdbx_seq_one_letter_code
_entity_poly.pdbx_strand_id
1 'polypeptide(L)'
;MLSAFQTELAAVESFIEVLQREQTSLVTINVDQLIALSTEKLKQAEQLGRLAQARVAALERLGVAADRAHMEAWLADQPQELAAAWNALIEATKRAQWINQSNGRLIETQLQHNQQALNTLVSAANQSSVYGADGQPRTTYPASQRSLGKG
;
A
#
# COMPACT_ATOMS: atom_id res chain seq x y z
N MET A 1 -22.50 -19.22 -13.31
CA MET A 1 -22.25 -18.54 -12.03
C MET A 1 -21.19 -19.25 -11.20
N LEU A 2 -21.32 -20.55 -10.91
CA LEU A 2 -20.30 -21.28 -10.13
C LEU A 2 -18.88 -21.15 -10.69
N SER A 3 -18.70 -21.38 -11.99
CA SER A 3 -17.40 -21.22 -12.67
C SER A 3 -16.85 -19.79 -12.59
N ALA A 4 -17.72 -18.77 -12.58
CA ALA A 4 -17.31 -17.38 -12.45
C ALA A 4 -16.76 -17.08 -11.05
N PHE A 5 -17.44 -17.56 -10.00
CA PHE A 5 -16.93 -17.43 -8.62
C PHE A 5 -15.62 -18.21 -8.41
N GLN A 6 -15.49 -19.39 -9.01
CA GLN A 6 -14.23 -20.16 -8.95
C GLN A 6 -13.09 -19.44 -9.67
N THR A 7 -13.37 -18.82 -10.82
CA THR A 7 -12.38 -18.04 -11.57
C THR A 7 -11.94 -16.80 -10.78
N GLU A 8 -12.90 -16.09 -10.18
CA GLU A 8 -12.60 -14.97 -9.28
C GLU A 8 -11.79 -15.41 -8.07
N LEU A 9 -12.16 -16.51 -7.42
CA LEU A 9 -11.45 -17.04 -6.26
C LEU A 9 -9.99 -17.35 -6.62
N ALA A 10 -9.75 -18.04 -7.73
CA ALA A 10 -8.40 -18.33 -8.20
C ALA A 10 -7.59 -17.06 -8.48
N ALA A 11 -8.23 -16.03 -9.06
CA ALA A 11 -7.57 -14.73 -9.28
C ALA A 11 -7.24 -14.01 -7.96
N VAL A 12 -8.12 -14.10 -6.96
CA VAL A 12 -7.88 -13.50 -5.63
C VAL A 12 -6.76 -14.23 -4.89
N GLU A 13 -6.71 -15.56 -4.95
CA GLU A 13 -5.62 -16.34 -4.34
C GLU A 13 -4.27 -16.03 -5.00
N SER A 14 -4.22 -15.91 -6.34
CA SER A 14 -3.00 -15.45 -7.03
C SER A 14 -2.59 -14.03 -6.61
N PHE A 15 -3.57 -13.15 -6.36
CA PHE A 15 -3.29 -11.80 -5.83
C PHE A 15 -2.77 -11.83 -4.40
N ILE A 16 -3.28 -12.72 -3.55
CA ILE A 16 -2.75 -12.95 -2.20
C ILE A 16 -1.28 -13.35 -2.26
N GLU A 17 -0.90 -14.25 -3.17
CA GLU A 17 0.50 -14.67 -3.34
C GLU A 17 1.41 -13.49 -3.73
N VAL A 18 0.95 -12.59 -4.61
CA VAL A 18 1.69 -11.35 -4.94
C VAL A 18 1.84 -10.46 -3.71
N LEU A 19 0.78 -10.25 -2.94
CA LEU A 19 0.83 -9.44 -1.72
C LEU A 19 1.76 -10.03 -0.65
N GLN A 20 1.83 -11.36 -0.53
CA GLN A 20 2.76 -12.02 0.39
C GLN A 20 4.22 -11.91 -0.08
N ARG A 21 4.47 -12.01 -1.39
CA ARG A 21 5.80 -11.74 -1.98
C ARG A 21 6.21 -10.29 -1.78
N GLU A 22 5.29 -9.34 -1.91
CA GLU A 22 5.50 -7.92 -1.62
C GLU A 22 5.85 -7.73 -0.14
N GLN A 23 5.10 -8.35 0.78
CA GLN A 23 5.38 -8.30 2.21
C GLN A 23 6.79 -8.80 2.53
N THR A 24 7.19 -9.92 1.94
CA THR A 24 8.53 -10.51 2.13
C THR A 24 9.61 -9.57 1.61
N SER A 25 9.41 -9.01 0.41
CA SER A 25 10.35 -8.05 -0.21
C SER A 25 10.47 -6.75 0.59
N LEU A 26 9.37 -6.29 1.21
CA LEU A 26 9.38 -5.14 2.11
C LEU A 26 10.24 -5.44 3.35
N VAL A 27 10.08 -6.60 3.98
CA VAL A 27 10.86 -6.99 5.16
C VAL A 27 12.35 -7.14 4.83
N THR A 28 12.69 -7.65 3.64
CA THR A 28 14.09 -7.84 3.22
C THR A 28 14.72 -6.63 2.53
N ILE A 29 13.95 -5.54 2.33
CA ILE A 29 14.39 -4.30 1.66
C ILE A 29 14.89 -4.58 0.23
N ASN A 30 14.23 -5.50 -0.50
CA ASN A 30 14.58 -5.81 -1.87
C ASN A 30 13.87 -4.87 -2.86
N VAL A 31 14.48 -3.70 -3.13
CA VAL A 31 13.89 -2.63 -3.95
C VAL A 31 13.60 -3.06 -5.39
N ASP A 32 14.51 -3.80 -6.02
CA ASP A 32 14.33 -4.27 -7.41
C ASP A 32 13.12 -5.19 -7.54
N GLN A 33 12.95 -6.09 -6.57
CA GLN A 33 11.81 -6.99 -6.51
C GLN A 33 10.49 -6.24 -6.25
N LEU A 34 10.50 -5.18 -5.43
CA LEU A 34 9.33 -4.35 -5.19
C LEU A 34 8.82 -3.64 -6.46
N ILE A 35 9.73 -3.17 -7.32
CA ILE A 35 9.36 -2.55 -8.60
C ILE A 35 8.68 -3.56 -9.54
N ALA A 36 9.24 -4.76 -9.65
CA ALA A 36 8.66 -5.83 -10.46
C ALA A 36 7.27 -6.25 -9.93
N LEU A 37 7.15 -6.42 -8.61
CA LEU A 37 5.90 -6.80 -7.95
C LEU A 37 4.81 -5.73 -8.07
N SER A 38 5.17 -4.44 -8.09
CA SER A 38 4.22 -3.34 -8.30
C SER A 38 3.51 -3.46 -9.66
N THR A 39 4.26 -3.79 -10.71
CA THR A 39 3.70 -3.98 -12.06
C THR A 39 2.79 -5.21 -12.11
N GLU A 40 3.19 -6.33 -11.50
CA GLU A 40 2.39 -7.55 -11.40
C GLU A 40 1.07 -7.31 -10.63
N LYS A 41 1.16 -6.59 -9.50
CA LYS A 41 0.04 -6.20 -8.64
C LYS A 41 -0.99 -5.36 -9.39
N LEU A 42 -0.56 -4.35 -10.16
CA LEU A 42 -1.45 -3.51 -10.96
C LEU A 42 -2.22 -4.34 -12.00
N LYS A 43 -1.51 -5.20 -12.76
CA LYS A 43 -2.14 -6.07 -13.76
C LYS A 43 -3.19 -7.01 -13.15
N GLN A 44 -2.89 -7.59 -12.00
CA GLN A 44 -3.84 -8.47 -11.31
C GLN A 44 -5.02 -7.70 -10.70
N ALA A 45 -4.80 -6.50 -10.16
CA ALA A 45 -5.88 -5.64 -9.66
C ALA A 45 -6.86 -5.25 -10.77
N GLU A 46 -6.36 -4.92 -11.97
CA GLU A 46 -7.22 -4.67 -13.13
C GLU A 46 -8.02 -5.91 -13.55
N GLN A 47 -7.40 -7.09 -13.55
CA GLN A 47 -8.08 -8.34 -13.85
C GLN A 47 -9.19 -8.64 -12.84
N LEU A 48 -8.92 -8.48 -11.55
CA LEU A 48 -9.93 -8.62 -10.49
C LEU A 48 -11.08 -7.62 -10.66
N GLY A 49 -10.79 -6.37 -11.03
CA GLY A 49 -11.80 -5.37 -11.32
C GLY A 49 -12.72 -5.78 -12.48
N ARG A 50 -12.15 -6.30 -13.58
CA ARG A 50 -12.93 -6.81 -14.72
C ARG A 50 -13.82 -7.98 -14.35
N LEU A 51 -13.30 -8.93 -13.55
CA LEU A 51 -14.08 -10.08 -13.10
C LEU A 51 -15.23 -9.63 -12.20
N ALA A 52 -14.97 -8.74 -11.23
CA ALA A 52 -16.00 -8.22 -10.33
C ALA A 52 -17.12 -7.49 -11.09
N GLN A 53 -16.78 -6.70 -12.12
CA GLN A 53 -17.77 -6.08 -13.00
C GLN A 53 -18.59 -7.11 -13.77
N ALA A 54 -17.94 -8.16 -14.30
CA ALA A 54 -18.64 -9.24 -14.99
C ALA A 54 -19.59 -10.00 -14.07
N ARG A 55 -19.22 -10.21 -12.80
CA ARG A 55 -20.09 -10.78 -11.76
C ARG A 55 -21.30 -9.91 -11.50
N VAL A 56 -21.11 -8.61 -11.25
CA VAL A 56 -22.22 -7.67 -11.01
C VAL A 56 -23.18 -7.68 -12.19
N ALA A 57 -22.68 -7.55 -13.41
CA ALA A 57 -23.52 -7.61 -14.61
C ALA A 57 -24.24 -8.95 -14.80
N ALA A 58 -23.64 -10.07 -14.36
CA ALA A 58 -24.30 -11.38 -14.38
C ALA A 58 -25.43 -11.47 -13.35
N LEU A 59 -25.23 -10.93 -12.15
CA LEU A 59 -26.24 -10.88 -11.09
C LEU A 59 -27.41 -9.96 -11.45
N GLU A 60 -27.12 -8.77 -12.02
CA GLU A 60 -28.14 -7.83 -12.48
C GLU A 60 -29.06 -8.43 -13.55
N ARG A 61 -28.51 -9.23 -14.48
CA ARG A 61 -29.32 -9.96 -15.47
C ARG A 61 -30.23 -11.02 -14.85
N LEU A 62 -29.90 -11.51 -13.67
CA LEU A 62 -30.72 -12.42 -12.88
C LEU A 62 -31.72 -11.69 -11.96
N GLY A 63 -31.74 -10.35 -11.98
CA GLY A 63 -32.57 -9.53 -11.09
C GLY A 63 -32.07 -9.48 -9.65
N VAL A 64 -30.82 -9.89 -9.41
CA VAL A 64 -30.21 -9.96 -8.07
C VAL A 64 -29.30 -8.75 -7.89
N ALA A 65 -29.58 -7.93 -6.88
CA ALA A 65 -28.67 -6.87 -6.50
C ALA A 65 -27.39 -7.46 -5.89
N ALA A 66 -26.23 -6.86 -6.19
CA ALA A 66 -24.93 -7.34 -5.71
C ALA A 66 -24.64 -7.01 -4.23
N ASP A 67 -25.65 -6.59 -3.46
CA ASP A 67 -25.48 -6.37 -2.02
C ASP A 67 -25.52 -7.69 -1.24
N ARG A 68 -25.08 -7.64 0.02
CA ARG A 68 -24.97 -8.83 0.86
C ARG A 68 -26.33 -9.49 1.11
N ALA A 69 -27.38 -8.71 1.36
CA ALA A 69 -28.68 -9.24 1.74
C ALA A 69 -29.36 -9.96 0.56
N HIS A 70 -29.34 -9.36 -0.63
CA HIS A 70 -29.88 -9.96 -1.84
C HIS A 70 -29.04 -11.16 -2.31
N MET A 71 -27.72 -11.13 -2.12
CA MET A 71 -26.87 -12.30 -2.38
C MET A 71 -27.18 -13.46 -1.42
N GLU A 72 -27.33 -13.20 -0.12
CA GLU A 72 -27.70 -14.22 0.86
C GLU A 72 -29.08 -14.81 0.56
N ALA A 73 -30.07 -13.97 0.23
CA ALA A 73 -31.40 -14.41 -0.16
C ALA A 73 -31.38 -15.23 -1.46
N TRP A 74 -30.65 -14.77 -2.48
CA TRP A 74 -30.54 -15.49 -3.75
C TRP A 74 -29.86 -16.85 -3.57
N LEU A 75 -28.79 -16.93 -2.76
CA LEU A 75 -28.07 -18.17 -2.50
C LEU A 75 -28.86 -19.20 -1.70
N ALA A 76 -29.90 -18.79 -0.96
CA ALA A 76 -30.73 -19.72 -0.19
C ALA A 76 -31.45 -20.75 -1.08
N ASP A 77 -31.78 -20.36 -2.31
CA ASP A 77 -32.46 -21.22 -3.30
C ASP A 77 -31.48 -21.90 -4.28
N GLN A 78 -30.16 -21.76 -4.08
CA GLN A 78 -29.14 -22.27 -5.00
C GLN A 78 -28.44 -23.52 -4.46
N PRO A 79 -27.76 -24.30 -5.34
CA PRO A 79 -26.94 -25.43 -4.92
C PRO A 79 -25.88 -25.02 -3.89
N GLN A 80 -25.63 -25.90 -2.92
CA GLN A 80 -24.71 -25.64 -1.80
C GLN A 80 -23.29 -25.31 -2.29
N GLU A 81 -22.86 -25.87 -3.42
CA GLU A 81 -21.56 -25.60 -4.03
C GLU A 81 -21.41 -24.13 -4.44
N LEU A 82 -22.50 -23.49 -4.88
CA LEU A 82 -22.50 -22.09 -5.29
C LEU A 82 -22.36 -21.16 -4.08
N ALA A 83 -23.10 -21.45 -3.01
CA ALA A 83 -22.99 -20.74 -1.74
C ALA A 83 -21.59 -20.91 -1.13
N ALA A 84 -21.03 -22.12 -1.17
CA ALA A 84 -19.67 -22.40 -0.71
C ALA A 84 -18.62 -21.60 -1.51
N ALA A 85 -18.73 -21.57 -2.84
CA ALA A 85 -17.81 -20.82 -3.70
C ALA A 85 -17.88 -19.30 -3.44
N TRP A 86 -19.09 -18.75 -3.25
CA TRP A 86 -19.27 -17.34 -2.90
C TRP A 86 -18.65 -17.01 -1.53
N ASN A 87 -18.91 -17.83 -0.52
CA ASN A 87 -18.34 -17.62 0.81
C ASN A 87 -16.80 -17.71 0.79
N ALA A 88 -16.23 -18.68 0.07
CA ALA A 88 -14.78 -18.79 -0.10
C ALA A 88 -14.19 -17.54 -0.76
N LEU A 89 -14.85 -16.99 -1.79
CA LEU A 89 -14.43 -15.75 -2.44
C LEU A 89 -14.45 -14.54 -1.48
N ILE A 90 -15.49 -14.41 -0.66
CA ILE A 90 -15.58 -13.33 0.33
C ILE A 90 -14.45 -13.44 1.36
N GLU A 91 -14.17 -14.64 1.87
CA GLU A 91 -13.08 -14.87 2.82
C GLU A 91 -11.70 -14.60 2.21
N ALA A 92 -11.46 -15.05 0.98
CA ALA A 92 -10.23 -14.75 0.25
C ALA A 92 -10.06 -13.23 0.04
N THR A 93 -11.13 -12.52 -0.32
CA THR A 93 -11.08 -11.06 -0.51
C THR A 93 -10.74 -10.34 0.80
N LYS A 94 -11.32 -10.76 1.93
CA LYS A 94 -10.98 -10.22 3.26
C LYS A 94 -9.51 -10.45 3.60
N ARG A 95 -8.99 -11.65 3.31
CA ARG A 95 -7.58 -11.99 3.53
C ARG A 95 -6.67 -11.08 2.70
N ALA A 96 -6.96 -10.91 1.41
CA ALA A 96 -6.22 -10.00 0.53
C ALA A 96 -6.22 -8.56 1.08
N GLN A 97 -7.38 -8.07 1.55
CA GLN A 97 -7.49 -6.74 2.14
C GLN A 97 -6.62 -6.58 3.39
N TRP A 98 -6.62 -7.58 4.27
CA TRP A 98 -5.80 -7.57 5.48
C TRP A 98 -4.29 -7.53 5.16
N ILE A 99 -3.82 -8.35 4.22
CA ILE A 99 -2.41 -8.37 3.80
C ILE A 99 -2.03 -7.03 3.16
N ASN A 100 -2.88 -6.49 2.28
CA ASN A 100 -2.62 -5.20 1.63
C ASN A 100 -2.54 -4.05 2.64
N GLN A 101 -3.40 -4.03 3.67
CA GLN A 101 -3.30 -3.06 4.77
C GLN A 101 -2.01 -3.24 5.58
N SER A 102 -1.59 -4.48 5.81
CA SER A 102 -0.31 -4.76 6.48
C SER A 102 0.89 -4.25 5.67
N ASN A 103 0.90 -4.48 4.35
CA ASN A 103 1.94 -3.98 3.46
C ASN A 103 1.98 -2.45 3.45
N GLY A 104 0.81 -1.79 3.43
CA GLY A 104 0.71 -0.33 3.53
C GLY A 104 1.37 0.23 4.80
N ARG A 105 1.13 -0.39 5.96
CA ARG A 105 1.77 0.00 7.23
C ARG A 105 3.29 -0.20 7.22
N LEU A 106 3.78 -1.28 6.61
CA LEU A 106 5.22 -1.54 6.46
C LEU A 106 5.88 -0.46 5.60
N ILE A 107 5.26 -0.11 4.47
CA ILE A 107 5.73 0.95 3.58
C ILE A 107 5.81 2.29 4.33
N GLU A 108 4.74 2.65 5.05
CA GLU A 108 4.69 3.88 5.84
C GLU A 108 5.80 3.95 6.90
N THR A 109 6.02 2.85 7.62
CA THR A 109 7.07 2.75 8.64
C THR A 109 8.46 2.96 8.04
N GLN A 110 8.74 2.33 6.89
CA GLN A 110 10.03 2.48 6.21
C GLN A 110 10.25 3.91 5.68
N LEU A 111 9.21 4.54 5.13
CA LEU A 111 9.25 5.94 4.71
C LEU A 111 9.58 6.87 5.87
N GLN A 112 8.94 6.67 7.03
CA GLN A 112 9.22 7.45 8.24
C GLN A 112 10.68 7.28 8.71
N HIS A 113 11.18 6.04 8.77
CA HIS A 113 12.58 5.77 9.13
C HIS A 113 13.56 6.42 8.15
N ASN A 114 13.32 6.32 6.85
CA ASN A 114 14.17 6.94 5.82
C ASN A 114 14.18 8.47 5.96
N GLN A 115 13.03 9.09 6.20
CA GLN A 115 12.95 10.54 6.41
C GLN A 115 13.70 10.99 7.68
N GLN A 116 13.61 10.23 8.77
CA GLN A 116 14.34 10.50 10.00
C GLN A 116 15.86 10.36 9.81
N ALA A 117 16.30 9.32 9.10
CA ALA A 117 17.71 9.12 8.77
C ALA A 117 18.24 10.27 7.91
N LEU A 118 17.53 10.67 6.86
CA LEU A 118 17.88 11.83 6.03
C LEU A 118 17.94 13.12 6.84
N ASN A 119 16.96 13.38 7.70
CA ASN A 119 16.96 14.57 8.56
C ASN A 119 18.18 14.58 9.51
N THR A 120 18.56 13.42 10.02
CA THR A 120 19.75 13.26 10.88
C THR A 120 21.03 13.53 10.11
N LEU A 121 21.17 12.97 8.91
CA LEU A 121 22.33 13.19 8.02
C LEU A 121 22.45 14.66 7.61
N VAL A 122 21.35 15.30 7.21
CA VAL A 122 21.31 16.72 6.86
C VAL A 122 21.64 17.61 8.06
N SER A 123 21.10 17.30 9.24
CA SER A 123 21.39 18.05 10.46
C SER A 123 22.85 17.92 10.87
N ALA A 124 23.43 16.72 10.77
CA ALA A 124 24.85 16.49 11.04
C ALA A 124 25.76 17.22 10.05
N ALA A 125 25.42 17.20 8.75
CA ALA A 125 26.15 17.94 7.71
C ALA A 125 26.07 19.47 7.91
N ASN A 126 24.91 19.98 8.35
CA ASN A 126 24.77 21.40 8.68
C ASN A 126 25.54 21.78 9.95
N GLN A 127 25.57 20.92 10.97
CA GLN A 127 26.38 21.14 12.19
C GLN A 127 27.88 21.11 11.87
N SER A 128 28.34 20.19 11.02
CA SER A 128 29.74 20.18 10.55
C SER A 128 30.07 21.33 9.60
N SER A 129 29.09 21.89 8.89
CA SER A 129 29.29 23.12 8.12
C SER A 129 29.32 24.39 8.99
N VAL A 130 28.68 24.39 10.16
CA VAL A 130 28.72 25.49 11.13
C VAL A 130 30.01 25.45 11.98
N TYR A 131 30.58 24.27 12.18
CA TYR A 131 31.91 24.08 12.76
C TYR A 131 32.94 23.81 11.66
N GLY A 132 33.56 24.85 11.12
CA GLY A 132 34.76 24.69 10.28
C GLY A 132 35.85 23.87 11.01
N ALA A 133 36.77 23.27 10.27
CA ALA A 133 37.90 22.47 10.79
C ALA A 133 38.81 23.22 11.79
N ASP A 134 38.55 24.52 11.98
CA ASP A 134 39.17 25.51 12.82
C ASP A 134 38.35 25.88 14.08
N GLY A 135 37.18 25.27 14.33
CA GLY A 135 36.45 25.32 15.60
C GLY A 135 35.89 26.69 16.01
N GLN A 136 35.96 27.70 15.13
CA GLN A 136 35.53 29.06 15.44
C GLN A 136 34.07 29.29 15.01
N PRO A 137 33.14 29.61 15.93
CA PRO A 137 31.80 30.00 15.54
C PRO A 137 31.86 31.33 14.79
N ARG A 138 31.36 31.35 13.54
CA ARG A 138 31.10 32.59 12.79
C ARG A 138 29.99 33.38 13.50
N THR A 139 30.38 34.17 14.48
CA THR A 139 29.51 35.19 15.06
C THR A 139 29.35 36.31 14.05
N THR A 140 28.26 36.28 13.29
CA THR A 140 27.77 37.47 12.57
C THR A 140 27.26 38.47 13.61
N TYR A 141 28.17 39.28 14.17
CA TYR A 141 27.81 40.49 14.90
C TYR A 141 27.52 41.60 13.88
N PRO A 142 26.34 42.26 13.91
CA PRO A 142 26.17 43.51 13.21
C PRO A 142 27.00 44.57 13.95
N ALA A 143 28.07 45.04 13.33
CA ALA A 143 28.91 46.10 13.86
C ALA A 143 28.05 47.37 14.06
N SER A 144 27.72 47.64 15.32
CA SER A 144 27.10 48.88 15.76
C SER A 144 28.02 50.05 15.41
N GLN A 145 27.56 50.87 14.48
CA GLN A 145 28.16 52.14 14.09
C GLN A 145 28.15 53.09 15.31
N ARG A 146 29.27 53.19 16.03
CA ARG A 146 29.51 54.24 17.03
C ARG A 146 30.44 55.27 16.41
N SER A 147 29.84 56.34 15.90
CA SER A 147 30.51 57.61 15.59
C SER A 147 31.04 58.20 16.90
N LEU A 148 32.36 58.28 17.04
CA LEU A 148 33.03 58.96 18.14
C LEU A 148 33.50 60.33 17.65
N GLY A 149 32.93 61.38 18.25
CA GLY A 149 33.36 62.75 18.04
C GLY A 149 34.75 63.03 18.60
N LYS A 150 35.51 63.80 17.85
CA LYS A 150 36.65 64.67 18.25
C LYS A 150 36.60 65.81 17.24
N GLY A 151 36.73 67.09 17.55
CA GLY A 151 37.40 67.82 18.62
C GLY A 151 37.79 69.15 17.97
#